data_AF-A0A021XH92-F1
#
_entry.id   AF-A0A021XH92-F1
#
_cell.length_a   1.000
_cell.length_b   1.000
_cell.length_c   1.000
_cell.angle_alpha   90.00
_cell.angle_beta   90.00
_cell.angle_gamma   90.00
#
_symmetry.space_group_name_H-M   'P 1'
#
loop_
_entity.id
_entity.type
_entity.pdbx_description
1 polymer ?
#
loop_
_entity_poly.entity_id
_entity_poly.type
_entity_poly.pdbx_seq_one_letter_code
_entity_poly.pdbx_strand_id
1 'polypeptide(L)'
;MDTALGGIVWPSGWLWQPTVIAGALAADAADLDLPPALPRGADFDLCDTSVLLGALYVLEGSTLGARVLRQRAAALGFDETFGARHLALMSKDIAQWQSFLLLLDGVSDFEAERAAASANAVFAFALRCFESDRVAAV
;
A
#
# COMPACT_ATOMS: atom_id res chain seq x y z
N MET A 1 0.85 -6.64 -0.68
CA MET A 1 2.13 -6.13 -1.19
C MET A 1 3.25 -6.32 -0.17
N ASP A 2 3.01 -6.12 1.13
CA ASP A 2 4.02 -6.26 2.20
C ASP A 2 4.82 -7.56 2.16
N THR A 3 4.17 -8.72 1.93
CA THR A 3 4.87 -10.00 1.78
C THR A 3 5.83 -10.01 0.58
N ALA A 4 5.42 -9.41 -0.56
CA ALA A 4 6.27 -9.31 -1.74
C ALA A 4 7.45 -8.37 -1.48
N LEU A 5 7.21 -7.23 -0.83
CA LEU A 5 8.24 -6.27 -0.44
C LEU A 5 9.19 -6.81 0.64
N GLY A 6 8.75 -7.72 1.50
CA GLY A 6 9.62 -8.37 2.49
C GLY A 6 10.67 -9.30 1.86
N GLY A 7 10.47 -9.70 0.60
CA GLY A 7 11.37 -10.60 -0.13
C GLY A 7 12.36 -9.92 -1.08
N ILE A 8 12.28 -8.60 -1.26
CA ILE A 8 13.17 -7.90 -2.21
C ILE A 8 14.49 -7.50 -1.56
N VAL A 9 15.50 -7.32 -2.40
CA VAL A 9 16.73 -6.63 -2.03
C VAL A 9 16.56 -5.15 -2.37
N TRP A 10 16.58 -4.30 -1.36
CA TRP A 10 16.44 -2.85 -1.55
C TRP A 10 17.66 -2.26 -2.29
N PRO A 11 17.46 -1.32 -3.24
CA PRO A 11 18.57 -0.62 -3.88
C PRO A 11 19.48 0.06 -2.86
N SER A 12 20.79 -0.05 -3.08
CA SER A 12 21.79 0.51 -2.15
C SER A 12 21.63 2.02 -2.00
N GLY A 13 21.66 2.51 -0.76
CA GLY A 13 21.57 3.94 -0.45
C GLY A 13 20.15 4.45 -0.18
N TRP A 14 19.12 3.61 -0.36
CA TRP A 14 17.77 3.95 0.07
C TRP A 14 17.66 3.78 1.59
N LEU A 15 17.46 4.89 2.30
CA LEU A 15 17.24 4.93 3.76
C LEU A 15 15.75 4.93 4.13
N TRP A 16 14.89 5.01 3.13
CA TRP A 16 13.45 5.09 3.26
C TRP A 16 12.82 3.72 2.94
N GLN A 17 11.76 3.37 3.66
CA GLN A 17 10.96 2.17 3.42
C GLN A 17 9.46 2.48 3.51
N PRO A 18 8.62 1.72 2.79
CA PRO A 18 7.18 1.95 2.78
C PRO A 18 6.52 1.60 4.11
N THR A 19 5.32 2.13 4.31
CA THR A 19 4.50 1.84 5.49
C THR A 19 3.95 0.41 5.40
N VAL A 20 4.37 -0.47 6.31
CA VAL A 20 3.87 -1.85 6.42
C VAL A 20 2.58 -1.87 7.23
N ILE A 21 1.51 -2.43 6.65
CA ILE A 21 0.16 -2.40 7.22
C ILE A 21 -0.54 -3.76 7.30
N ALA A 22 0.00 -4.81 6.68
CA ALA A 22 -0.67 -6.10 6.55
C ALA A 22 -1.06 -6.71 7.91
N GLY A 23 -0.19 -6.60 8.91
CA GLY A 23 -0.49 -7.07 10.26
C GLY A 23 -1.62 -6.30 10.94
N ALA A 24 -1.63 -4.97 10.79
CA ALA A 24 -2.69 -4.11 11.32
C ALA A 24 -4.02 -4.34 10.61
N LEU A 25 -3.99 -4.49 9.28
CA LEU A 25 -5.17 -4.79 8.48
C LEU A 25 -5.78 -6.16 8.83
N ALA A 26 -4.95 -7.17 9.11
CA ALA A 26 -5.42 -8.47 9.58
C ALA A 26 -6.06 -8.38 10.99
N ALA A 27 -5.50 -7.58 11.88
CA ALA A 27 -6.10 -7.33 13.20
C ALA A 27 -7.43 -6.58 13.07
N ASP A 28 -7.52 -5.58 12.20
CA ASP A 28 -8.77 -4.86 11.93
C ASP A 28 -9.84 -5.79 11.35
N ALA A 29 -9.48 -6.71 10.46
CA ALA A 29 -10.40 -7.72 9.95
C ALA A 29 -10.92 -8.63 11.07
N ALA A 30 -10.06 -9.04 12.00
CA ALA A 30 -10.45 -9.86 13.15
C ALA A 30 -11.35 -9.09 14.13
N ASP A 31 -11.08 -7.80 14.39
CA ASP A 31 -11.95 -6.93 15.19
C ASP A 31 -13.37 -6.83 14.60
N LEU A 32 -13.52 -7.00 13.28
CA LEU A 32 -14.78 -6.92 12.54
C LEU A 32 -15.39 -8.29 12.19
N ASP A 33 -14.88 -9.38 12.78
CA ASP A 33 -15.31 -10.76 12.50
C ASP A 33 -15.27 -11.14 11.00
N LEU A 34 -14.35 -10.53 10.24
CA LEU A 34 -14.15 -10.83 8.82
C LEU A 34 -13.21 -12.04 8.65
N PRO A 35 -13.46 -12.89 7.64
CA PRO A 35 -12.56 -14.00 7.35
C PRO A 35 -11.18 -13.49 6.92
N PRO A 36 -10.10 -14.25 7.17
CA PRO A 36 -8.77 -13.90 6.68
C PRO A 36 -8.79 -13.72 5.16
N ALA A 37 -8.18 -12.63 4.69
CA ALA A 37 -8.06 -12.39 3.26
C ALA A 37 -7.24 -13.51 2.61
N LEU A 38 -7.78 -14.08 1.52
CA LEU A 38 -7.02 -15.03 0.72
C LEU A 38 -5.89 -14.29 -0.01
N PRO A 39 -4.64 -14.76 0.05
CA PRO A 39 -3.55 -14.15 -0.68
C PRO A 39 -3.88 -14.14 -2.18
N ARG A 40 -4.04 -12.95 -2.74
CA ARG A 40 -4.12 -12.77 -4.19
C ARG A 40 -2.70 -12.52 -4.69
N GLY A 41 -2.22 -13.39 -5.57
CA GLY A 41 -0.90 -13.26 -6.18
C GLY A 41 -0.81 -11.94 -6.95
N ALA A 42 0.19 -11.14 -6.58
CA ALA A 42 0.58 -9.93 -7.28
C ALA A 42 1.85 -10.26 -8.05
N ASP A 43 1.73 -10.44 -9.37
CA ASP A 43 2.86 -10.78 -10.24
C ASP A 43 3.53 -9.48 -10.72
N PHE A 44 4.32 -8.88 -9.83
CA PHE A 44 5.14 -7.70 -10.13
C PHE A 44 6.60 -8.09 -9.94
N ASP A 45 7.43 -7.81 -10.96
CA ASP A 45 8.88 -7.96 -10.84
C ASP A 45 9.47 -6.82 -10.01
N LEU A 46 9.35 -6.92 -8.68
CA LEU A 46 9.84 -5.91 -7.75
C LEU A 46 11.38 -5.89 -7.64
N CYS A 47 12.10 -6.77 -8.35
CA CYS A 47 13.56 -6.70 -8.50
C CYS A 47 13.98 -5.66 -9.55
N ASP A 48 13.09 -5.29 -10.48
CA ASP A 48 13.28 -4.18 -11.41
C ASP A 48 13.00 -2.85 -10.67
N THR A 49 14.00 -1.98 -10.60
CA THR A 49 13.92 -0.68 -9.90
C THR A 49 12.77 0.19 -10.42
N SER A 50 12.50 0.19 -11.73
CA SER A 50 11.42 1.00 -12.31
C SER A 50 10.06 0.45 -11.87
N VAL A 51 9.91 -0.88 -11.90
CA VAL A 51 8.69 -1.54 -11.43
C VAL A 51 8.47 -1.29 -9.94
N LEU A 52 9.52 -1.41 -9.13
CA LEU A 52 9.50 -1.13 -7.69
C LEU A 52 9.08 0.31 -7.41
N LEU A 53 9.70 1.31 -8.06
CA LEU A 53 9.35 2.73 -7.88
C LEU A 53 7.88 3.01 -8.22
N GLY A 54 7.38 2.44 -9.32
CA GLY A 54 5.96 2.54 -9.69
C GLY A 54 5.02 1.93 -8.64
N ALA A 55 5.38 0.77 -8.09
CA ALA A 55 4.59 0.13 -7.04
C ALA A 55 4.58 0.94 -5.74
N LEU A 56 5.74 1.45 -5.32
CA LEU A 56 5.88 2.27 -4.13
C LEU A 56 5.13 3.60 -4.25
N TYR A 57 5.11 4.21 -5.44
CA TYR A 57 4.34 5.41 -5.70
C TYR A 57 2.85 5.22 -5.37
N VAL A 58 2.26 4.10 -5.77
CA VAL A 58 0.85 3.80 -5.48
C VAL A 58 0.63 3.49 -4.01
N LEU A 59 1.51 2.66 -3.43
CA LEU A 59 1.39 2.24 -2.03
C LEU A 59 1.48 3.43 -1.07
N GLU A 60 2.50 4.27 -1.23
CA GLU A 60 2.67 5.45 -0.38
C GLU A 60 1.68 6.56 -0.73
N GLY A 61 1.34 6.75 -2.01
CA GLY A 61 0.32 7.70 -2.42
C GLY A 61 -1.04 7.39 -1.80
N SER A 62 -1.36 6.11 -1.56
CA SER A 62 -2.63 5.70 -0.94
C SER A 62 -2.79 6.20 0.52
N THR A 63 -1.69 6.51 1.20
CA THR A 63 -1.70 7.05 2.58
C THR A 63 -2.36 8.43 2.67
N LEU A 64 -2.30 9.24 1.59
CA LEU A 64 -2.95 10.54 1.52
C LEU A 64 -4.48 10.40 1.64
N GLY A 65 -5.04 9.39 0.98
CA GLY A 65 -6.47 9.05 1.06
C GLY A 65 -6.84 8.46 2.43
N ALA A 66 -5.93 7.68 3.04
CA ALA A 66 -6.16 7.05 4.34
C ALA A 66 -6.46 8.07 5.46
N ARG A 67 -5.93 9.30 5.39
CA ARG A 67 -6.27 10.38 6.33
C ARG A 67 -7.76 10.74 6.30
N VAL A 68 -8.33 10.86 5.10
CA VAL A 68 -9.76 11.14 4.92
C VAL A 68 -10.58 9.94 5.39
N LEU A 69 -10.15 8.72 5.04
CA LEU A 69 -10.82 7.49 5.45
C LEU A 69 -10.80 7.31 6.97
N ARG A 70 -9.70 7.64 7.65
CA ARG A 70 -9.59 7.57 9.12
C ARG A 70 -10.65 8.44 9.80
N GLN A 71 -10.88 9.66 9.32
CA GLN A 71 -11.92 10.52 9.86
C GLN A 71 -13.32 9.91 9.68
N ARG A 72 -13.57 9.27 8.54
CA ARG A 72 -14.85 8.57 8.28
C ARG A 72 -15.00 7.32 9.14
N ALA A 73 -13.93 6.55 9.34
CA ALA A 73 -13.91 5.38 10.20
C ALA A 73 -14.21 5.75 11.67
N ALA A 74 -13.63 6.85 12.16
CA ALA A 74 -13.93 7.37 13.50
C ALA A 74 -15.41 7.73 13.67
N ALA A 75 -16.07 8.26 12.64
CA ALA A 75 -17.52 8.53 12.68
C ALA A 75 -18.38 7.25 12.74
N LEU A 76 -17.80 6.10 12.40
CA LEU A 76 -18.42 4.78 12.53
C LEU A 76 -18.04 4.07 13.84
N GLY A 77 -17.22 4.69 14.70
CA GLY A 77 -16.74 4.10 15.95
C GLY A 77 -15.49 3.24 15.83
N PHE A 78 -14.76 3.32 14.70
CA PHE A 78 -13.49 2.61 14.50
C PHE A 78 -12.30 3.54 14.68
N ASP A 79 -11.24 3.05 15.32
CA ASP A 79 -10.04 3.84 15.63
C ASP A 79 -8.75 2.99 15.62
N GLU A 80 -7.64 3.57 16.06
CA GLU A 80 -6.34 2.89 16.13
C GLU A 80 -6.29 1.70 17.11
N THR A 81 -7.35 1.46 17.88
CA THR A 81 -7.49 0.36 18.82
C THR A 81 -8.54 -0.66 18.42
N PHE A 82 -9.39 -0.37 17.45
CA PHE A 82 -10.44 -1.28 16.98
C PHE A 82 -10.86 -0.98 15.53
N GLY A 83 -10.66 -1.93 14.62
CA GLY A 83 -11.19 -1.89 13.25
C GLY A 83 -10.59 -0.86 12.27
N ALA A 84 -9.66 0.01 12.71
CA ALA A 84 -9.02 1.01 11.85
C ALA A 84 -7.53 1.28 12.17
N ARG A 85 -6.82 0.30 12.74
CA ARG A 85 -5.37 0.33 13.01
C ARG A 85 -4.57 0.62 11.75
N HIS A 86 -4.92 0.00 10.62
CA HIS A 86 -4.22 0.22 9.35
C HIS A 86 -4.33 1.67 8.89
N LEU A 87 -5.51 2.30 9.01
CA LEU A 87 -5.70 3.70 8.66
C LEU A 87 -4.89 4.63 9.58
N ALA A 88 -4.80 4.30 10.86
CA ALA A 88 -3.98 5.04 11.81
C ALA A 88 -2.49 4.97 11.46
N LEU A 89 -1.98 3.80 11.03
CA LEU A 89 -0.60 3.63 10.55
C LEU A 89 -0.34 4.40 9.26
N MET A 90 -1.21 4.23 8.25
CA MET A 90 -1.09 4.92 6.96
C MET A 90 -1.13 6.44 7.14
N SER A 91 -1.99 6.95 8.01
CA SER A 91 -2.17 8.40 8.20
C SER A 91 -1.18 9.02 9.19
N LYS A 92 -0.24 8.24 9.77
CA LYS A 92 0.57 8.67 10.92
C LYS A 92 1.53 9.79 10.57
N ASP A 93 2.18 9.70 9.42
CA ASP A 93 3.26 10.60 9.03
C ASP A 93 3.16 11.00 7.55
N ILE A 94 2.78 12.26 7.30
CA ILE A 94 2.71 12.81 5.94
C ILE A 94 4.12 12.96 5.34
N ALA A 95 5.16 13.07 6.18
CA ALA A 95 6.52 13.17 5.71
C ALA A 95 6.95 11.91 4.97
N GLN A 96 6.34 10.74 5.19
CA GLN A 96 6.67 9.52 4.45
C GLN A 96 6.45 9.65 2.95
N TRP A 97 5.32 10.24 2.54
CA TRP A 97 5.06 10.53 1.13
C TRP A 97 6.07 11.52 0.56
N GLN A 98 6.40 12.57 1.31
CA GLN A 98 7.36 13.58 0.88
C GLN A 98 8.79 13.02 0.78
N SER A 99 9.20 12.18 1.73
CA SER A 99 10.48 11.47 1.72
C SER A 99 10.59 10.50 0.56
N PHE A 100 9.49 9.80 0.24
CA PHE A 100 9.44 8.97 -0.96
C PHE A 100 9.59 9.81 -2.25
N LEU A 101 8.90 10.95 -2.36
CA LEU A 101 9.05 11.83 -3.53
C LEU A 101 10.49 12.36 -3.67
N LEU A 102 11.12 12.75 -2.57
CA LEU A 102 12.53 13.16 -2.57
C LEU A 102 13.46 12.02 -3.00
N LEU A 103 13.17 10.79 -2.58
CA LEU A 103 13.90 9.61 -3.04
C LEU A 103 13.70 9.42 -4.54
N LEU A 104 12.47 9.43 -5.02
CA LEU A 104 12.12 9.23 -6.43
C LEU A 104 12.79 10.28 -7.34
N ASP A 105 12.75 11.56 -6.94
CA ASP A 105 13.41 12.67 -7.65
C ASP A 105 14.94 12.50 -7.70
N GLY A 106 15.52 11.81 -6.72
CA GLY A 106 16.95 11.54 -6.62
C GLY A 106 17.44 10.31 -7.41
N VAL A 107 16.56 9.43 -7.87
CA VAL A 107 16.95 8.26 -8.66
C VAL A 107 17.10 8.67 -10.12
N SER A 108 18.32 8.60 -10.66
CA SER A 108 18.60 8.93 -12.06
C SER A 108 18.52 7.73 -13.02
N ASP A 109 18.56 6.50 -12.51
CA ASP A 109 18.66 5.27 -13.30
C ASP A 109 17.38 4.43 -13.20
N PHE A 110 16.31 4.93 -13.82
CA PHE A 110 15.07 4.17 -14.00
C PHE A 110 14.32 4.62 -15.26
N GLU A 111 13.46 3.75 -15.78
CA GLU A 111 12.60 4.04 -16.93
C GLU A 111 11.24 4.58 -16.45
N ALA A 112 10.99 5.88 -16.67
CA ALA A 112 9.76 6.53 -16.21
C ALA A 112 8.47 5.91 -16.79
N GLU A 113 8.48 5.52 -18.07
CA GLU A 113 7.34 4.85 -18.72
C GLU A 113 7.03 3.49 -18.07
N ARG A 114 8.08 2.73 -17.73
CA ARG A 114 7.96 1.45 -17.04
C ARG A 114 7.47 1.61 -15.61
N ALA A 115 7.96 2.61 -14.89
CA ALA A 115 7.47 2.95 -13.56
C ALA A 115 5.99 3.35 -13.58
N ALA A 116 5.58 4.18 -14.56
CA ALA A 116 4.18 4.55 -14.74
C ALA A 116 3.30 3.33 -15.10
N ALA A 117 3.79 2.42 -15.95
CA ALA A 117 3.09 1.18 -16.27
C ALA A 117 2.91 0.28 -15.03
N SER A 118 3.94 0.16 -14.20
CA SER A 118 3.86 -0.56 -12.92
C SER A 118 2.86 0.08 -11.96
N ALA A 119 2.89 1.41 -11.80
CA ALA A 119 1.92 2.13 -10.97
C ALA A 119 0.47 1.87 -11.43
N ASN A 120 0.21 1.96 -12.74
CA ASN A 120 -1.10 1.63 -13.30
C ASN A 120 -1.50 0.17 -13.01
N ALA A 121 -0.57 -0.78 -13.15
CA ALA A 121 -0.84 -2.20 -12.90
C ALA A 121 -1.13 -2.49 -11.42
N VAL A 122 -0.41 -1.86 -10.49
CA VAL A 122 -0.63 -1.97 -9.03
C VAL A 122 -1.97 -1.35 -8.64
N PHE A 123 -2.31 -0.19 -9.19
CA PHE A 123 -3.62 0.43 -8.97
C PHE A 123 -4.76 -0.45 -9.51
N ALA A 124 -4.61 -0.97 -10.73
CA ALA A 124 -5.60 -1.88 -11.32
C ALA A 124 -5.73 -3.19 -10.52
N PHE A 125 -4.65 -3.69 -9.94
CA PHE A 125 -4.69 -4.84 -9.03
C PHE A 125 -5.47 -4.52 -7.76
N ALA A 126 -5.22 -3.37 -7.12
CA ALA A 126 -5.99 -2.93 -5.97
C ALA A 126 -7.49 -2.80 -6.28
N LEU A 127 -7.84 -2.25 -7.45
CA LEU A 127 -9.23 -2.16 -7.91
C LEU A 127 -9.87 -3.55 -8.10
N ARG A 128 -9.18 -4.48 -8.76
CA ARG A 128 -9.68 -5.86 -8.91
C ARG A 128 -9.91 -6.53 -7.56
N CYS A 129 -9.02 -6.34 -6.59
CA CYS A 129 -9.21 -6.86 -5.23
C CYS A 129 -10.47 -6.29 -4.59
N PHE A 130 -10.67 -4.97 -4.70
CA PHE A 130 -11.86 -4.28 -4.17
C PHE A 130 -13.17 -4.74 -4.82
N GLU A 131 -13.16 -4.98 -6.14
CA GLU A 131 -14.34 -5.39 -6.90
C GLU A 131 -14.68 -6.88 -6.77
N SER A 132 -13.67 -7.74 -6.59
CA SER A 132 -13.84 -9.19 -6.51
C SER A 132 -14.74 -9.63 -5.35
N ASP A 133 -14.82 -8.83 -4.28
CA ASP A 133 -15.64 -9.13 -3.11
C ASP A 133 -17.10 -8.67 -3.29
N ARG A 134 -17.42 -7.92 -4.37
CA ARG A 134 -18.80 -7.53 -4.71
C ARG A 134 -19.57 -8.60 -5.49
N VAL A 135 -18.91 -9.63 -6.02
CA VAL A 135 -19.53 -10.65 -6.90
C VAL A 135 -20.02 -11.89 -6.14
N ALA A 136 -19.69 -12.03 -4.85
CA ALA A 136 -20.14 -13.16 -4.03
C ALA A 136 -21.55 -13.00 -3.41
N ALA A 137 -22.24 -11.91 -3.71
CA ALA A 137 -23.61 -11.65 -3.25
C ALA A 137 -24.60 -11.67 -4.42
N VAL A 138 -24.83 -12.85 -5.00
CA VAL A 138 -25.99 -13.15 -5.88
C VAL A 138 -26.53 -14.53 -5.54
#